data_AF-A0A5D8YUU2-F1
#
_entry.id   AF-A0A5D8YUU2-F1
#
_cell.length_a   1.000
_cell.length_b   1.000
_cell.length_c   1.000
_cell.angle_alpha   90.00
_cell.angle_beta   90.00
_cell.angle_gamma   90.00
#
_symmetry.space_group_name_H-M   'P 1'
#
loop_
_entity.id
_entity.type
_entity.pdbx_description
1 polymer ?
#
loop_
_entity_poly.entity_id
_entity_poly.type
_entity_poly.pdbx_seq_one_letter_code
_entity_poly.pdbx_strand_id
1 'polypeptide(L)' 'MKKAIGIDLGTTNSVIAFKETVLKIIRNSDGEELTRSYIALNNGEPFVGQRAYMIIKRALSSTFQ' A
#
# COMPACT_ATOMS: atom_id res chain seq x y z
N MET A 1 24.59 0.91 14.50
CA MET A 1 24.47 0.61 13.05
C MET A 1 23.15 1.18 12.56
N LYS A 2 23.14 1.96 11.48
CA LYS A 2 21.89 2.42 10.85
C LYS A 2 21.35 1.28 9.98
N LYS A 3 20.11 0.85 10.22
CA LYS A 3 19.40 -0.09 9.35
C LYS A 3 18.80 0.70 8.17
N ALA A 4 18.80 0.12 6.98
CA ALA A 4 18.21 0.73 5.78
C ALA A 4 17.23 -0.25 5.12
N ILE A 5 16.21 0.30 4.47
CA ILE A 5 15.24 -0.45 3.66
C ILE A 5 15.24 0.10 2.23
N GLY A 6 14.95 -0.75 1.26
CA GLY A 6 14.63 -0.34 -0.10
C GLY A 6 13.13 -0.14 -0.23
N ILE A 7 12.72 0.96 -0.86
CA ILE A 7 11.32 1.24 -1.18
C ILE A 7 11.25 1.55 -2.68
N ASP A 8 10.42 0.81 -3.40
CA ASP A 8 10.02 1.14 -4.75
C ASP A 8 8.61 1.75 -4.71
N LEU A 9 8.50 3.00 -5.16
CA LEU A 9 7.28 3.80 -5.16
C LEU A 9 6.69 3.87 -6.57
N GLY A 10 6.12 2.75 -7.02
CA GLY A 10 5.44 2.68 -8.30
C GLY A 10 4.06 3.35 -8.30
N THR A 11 3.59 3.74 -9.49
CA THR A 11 2.29 4.43 -9.65
C THR A 11 1.10 3.58 -9.22
N THR A 12 1.12 2.26 -9.49
CA THR A 12 0.00 1.36 -9.18
C THR A 12 0.22 0.60 -7.87
N ASN A 13 1.43 0.11 -7.66
CA ASN A 13 1.83 -0.63 -6.47
C ASN A 13 3.21 -0.16 -6.01
N SER A 14 3.47 -0.32 -4.73
CA SER A 14 4.75 -0.11 -4.06
C SER A 14 5.19 -1.40 -3.36
N VAL A 15 6.49 -1.55 -3.16
CA VAL A 15 7.10 -2.70 -2.45
C VAL A 15 8.21 -2.23 -1.50
N ILE A 16 8.36 -2.94 -0.39
CA ILE A 16 9.43 -2.69 0.59
C ILE A 16 10.31 -3.94 0.68
N ALA A 17 11.62 -3.73 0.66
CA ALA A 17 12.59 -4.79 0.83
C ALA A 17 13.60 -4.46 1.94
N PHE A 18 14.07 -5.49 2.62
CA PHE A 18 15.18 -5.41 3.57
C PHE A 18 16.28 -6.37 3.13
N LYS A 19 17.53 -5.88 3.15
CA LYS A 19 18.70 -6.68 2.79
C LYS A 19 19.43 -7.11 4.07
N GLU A 20 19.32 -8.39 4.39
CA GLU A 20 20.22 -9.10 5.32
C GLU A 20 21.29 -9.83 4.49
N THR A 21 21.59 -11.10 4.82
CA THR A 21 22.38 -11.99 3.95
C THR A 21 21.68 -12.20 2.60
N VAL A 22 20.34 -12.32 2.62
CA VAL A 22 19.48 -12.43 1.43
C VAL A 22 18.51 -11.25 1.35
N LEU A 23 18.06 -10.94 0.15
CA LEU A 23 16.99 -9.96 -0.05
C LEU A 23 15.68 -10.57 0.48
N LYS A 24 14.94 -9.82 1.29
CA LYS A 24 13.62 -10.21 1.78
C LYS A 24 12.60 -9.12 1.46
N ILE A 25 11.47 -9.51 0.87
CA ILE A 25 10.31 -8.61 0.71
C ILE A 25 9.52 -8.60 2.01
N ILE A 26 9.13 -7.40 2.45
CA ILE A 26 8.31 -7.23 3.65
C ILE A 26 6.84 -7.26 3.24
N ARG A 27 6.09 -8.21 3.82
CA ARG A 27 4.63 -8.29 3.62
C ARG A 27 3.93 -7.18 4.39
N ASN A 28 2.88 -6.61 3.79
CA ASN A 28 2.04 -5.60 4.42
C ASN A 28 1.08 -6.23 5.45
N SER A 29 0.25 -5.39 6.07
CA SER A 29 -0.74 -5.82 7.07
C SER A 29 -1.80 -6.80 6.54
N ASP A 30 -1.95 -6.88 5.22
CA ASP A 30 -2.90 -7.78 4.55
C ASP A 30 -2.22 -9.11 4.16
N GLY A 31 -0.94 -9.29 4.47
CA GLY A 31 -0.18 -10.51 4.16
C GLY A 31 0.39 -10.54 2.74
N GLU A 32 0.28 -9.44 1.99
CA GLU A 32 0.68 -9.30 0.59
C GLU A 32 2.06 -8.63 0.46
N GLU A 33 2.82 -9.00 -0.57
CA GLU A 33 4.14 -8.40 -0.86
C GLU A 33 4.04 -7.04 -1.56
N LEU A 34 2.97 -6.84 -2.35
CA LEU A 34 2.70 -5.59 -3.04
C LEU A 34 1.62 -4.80 -2.30
N THR A 35 1.82 -3.49 -2.20
CA THR A 35 0.84 -2.57 -1.62
C THR A 35 0.34 -1.62 -2.69
N ARG A 36 -0.98 -1.47 -2.84
CA ARG A 36 -1.58 -0.50 -3.77
C ARG A 36 -1.13 0.92 -3.45
N SER A 37 -0.71 1.68 -4.45
CA SER A 37 -0.26 3.07 -4.30
C SER A 37 -1.45 4.04 -4.27
N TYR A 38 -2.30 3.90 -3.26
CA TYR A 38 -3.51 4.71 -3.09
C TYR A 38 -3.57 5.30 -1.68
N ILE A 39 -4.10 6.53 -1.60
CA ILE A 39 -4.46 7.22 -0.37
C ILE A 39 -5.92 7.62 -0.51
N ALA A 40 -6.72 7.37 0.53
CA ALA A 40 -8.10 7.81 0.61
C ALA A 40 -8.34 8.53 1.93
N LEU A 41 -9.22 9.52 1.92
CA LEU A 41 -9.71 10.18 3.12
C LEU A 41 -11.19 9.83 3.26
N ASN A 42 -11.58 9.21 4.36
CA ASN A 42 -12.98 8.87 4.65
C ASN A 42 -13.35 9.41 6.03
N ASN A 43 -14.29 10.36 6.07
CA ASN A 43 -14.70 11.05 7.31
C ASN A 43 -13.53 11.63 8.14
N GLY A 44 -12.50 12.13 7.46
CA GLY A 44 -11.31 12.70 8.10
C GLY A 44 -10.25 11.67 8.53
N GLU A 45 -10.52 10.37 8.42
CA GLU A 45 -9.55 9.31 8.69
C GLU A 45 -8.77 8.94 7.40
N PRO A 46 -7.43 8.95 7.43
CA PRO A 46 -6.63 8.56 6.28
C PRO A 46 -6.49 7.03 6.18
N PHE A 47 -6.71 6.52 4.98
CA PHE A 47 -6.48 5.13 4.61
C PHE A 47 -5.42 5.06 3.51
N VAL A 48 -4.64 3.98 3.52
CA VAL A 48 -3.62 3.71 2.50
C VAL A 48 -3.75 2.28 1.96
N GLY A 49 -3.06 1.97 0.87
CA GLY A 49 -2.94 0.60 0.40
C GLY A 49 -4.26 0.04 -0.16
N GLN A 50 -4.47 -1.26 0.07
CA GLN A 50 -5.65 -1.96 -0.42
C GLN A 50 -6.95 -1.38 0.15
N ARG A 51 -6.96 -0.94 1.42
CA ARG A 51 -8.12 -0.33 2.06
C ARG A 51 -8.54 0.97 1.37
N ALA A 52 -7.58 1.84 1.07
CA ALA A 52 -7.83 3.08 0.32
C ALA A 52 -8.45 2.79 -1.06
N TYR A 53 -7.87 1.85 -1.79
CA TYR A 53 -8.39 1.43 -3.09
C TYR A 53 -9.84 0.94 -3.00
N MET A 54 -10.19 0.14 -1.99
CA MET A 54 -11.55 -0.37 -1.81
C MET A 54 -12.56 0.73 -1.46
N ILE A 55 -12.17 1.72 -0.66
CA ILE A 55 -13.02 2.89 -0.34
C ILE A 55 -13.36 3.66 -1.62
N ILE A 56 -12.33 4.00 -2.42
CA ILE A 56 -12.51 4.76 -3.67
C ILE A 56 -13.37 3.96 -4.66
N LYS A 57 -13.08 2.67 -4.83
CA LYS A 57 -13.84 1.79 -5.73
C LYS A 57 -15.33 1.75 -5.37
N ARG A 58 -15.66 1.64 -4.08
CA ARG A 58 -17.05 1.62 -3.60
C ARG A 58 -17.76 2.94 -3.83
N ALA A 59 -17.10 4.07 -3.54
CA ALA A 59 -17.66 5.40 -3.76
C ALA A 59 -17.95 5.67 -5.25
N LEU A 60 -17.07 5.21 -6.15
CA LEU A 60 -17.32 5.29 -7.58
C LEU A 60 -18.52 4.42 -7.98
N SER A 61 -18.60 3.16 -7.52
CA SER A 61 -19.73 2.29 -7.85
C SER A 61 -21.08 2.83 -7.37
N SER A 62 -21.14 3.51 -6.22
CA SER A 62 -22.36 4.12 -5.70
C SER A 62 -22.75 5.43 -6.41
N THR A 63 -21.82 6.07 -7.12
CA THR A 63 -22.09 7.33 -7.85
C THR A 63 -22.77 7.08 -9.20
N PHE A 64 -22.60 5.87 -9.74
CA PHE A 64 -23.15 5.48 -11.05
C PHE A 64 -24.31 4.47 -10.93
N GLN A 65 -24.86 4.29 -9.73
CA GLN A 65 -26.17 3.66 -9.48
C GLN A 65 -27.19 4.76 -9.21
#